data_AF-A0A0A6P6C2-F1
#
_entry.id   AF-A0A0A6P6C2-F1
#
_cell.length_a   1.000
_cell.length_b   1.000
_cell.length_c   1.000
_cell.angle_alpha   90.00
_cell.angle_beta   90.00
_cell.angle_gamma   90.00
#
_symmetry.space_group_name_H-M   'P 1'
#
loop_
_entity.id
_entity.type
_entity.pdbx_description
1 polymer ?
#
loop_
_entity_poly.entity_id
_entity_poly.type
_entity_poly.pdbx_seq_one_letter_code
_entity_poly.pdbx_strand_id
1 'polypeptide(L)'
;MAKGNAADRARQQNDAAKDVNGMLCTKCTKNCSNYNTDTQKFIDDVNKFYDSQINSYQEKYDKKVAEYKKKNWAQSDGDSPFKDFLQRIKSCKQDKASFNKQVQQNCKHGDKIFTLANVVNNEAGTSNSKAKEAIAYAYLNMTGGTVREPKGAEISHYEKLNTRFSGMDDSNKYAFLPNFTKSMKAAGKRLSNSNPTANDPTSGADHWVSPSGLGKSPKAGYYLREEYGTYFPNWARANDDPKTKKYIKDGTFKKTYKEFPINGVDDGDFLFYIGVK
;
A
#
# COMPACT_ATOMS: atom_id res chain seq x y z
N MET A 1 -22.42 -13.90 43.07
CA MET A 1 -21.44 -13.76 41.96
C MET A 1 -21.81 -12.51 41.15
N ALA A 2 -20.93 -11.51 41.11
CA ALA A 2 -21.22 -10.19 40.56
C ALA A 2 -21.43 -10.25 39.03
N LYS A 3 -22.61 -9.86 38.57
CA LYS A 3 -22.90 -9.59 37.15
C LYS A 3 -22.19 -8.29 36.75
N GLY A 4 -20.90 -8.37 36.42
CA GLY A 4 -20.17 -7.23 35.86
C GLY A 4 -20.83 -6.79 34.56
N ASN A 5 -21.36 -5.56 34.55
CA ASN A 5 -22.13 -4.95 33.47
C ASN A 5 -21.31 -5.00 32.16
N ALA A 6 -21.86 -5.56 31.09
CA ALA A 6 -21.14 -5.70 29.80
C ALA A 6 -20.64 -4.34 29.28
N ALA A 7 -21.37 -3.25 29.61
CA ALA A 7 -20.96 -1.87 29.35
C ALA A 7 -19.62 -1.48 29.99
N ASP A 8 -19.32 -1.98 31.19
CA ASP A 8 -18.06 -1.68 31.89
C ASP A 8 -16.88 -2.47 31.31
N ARG A 9 -17.12 -3.67 30.78
CA ARG A 9 -16.08 -4.47 30.10
C ARG A 9 -15.71 -3.90 28.72
N ALA A 10 -16.70 -3.41 27.97
CA ALA A 10 -16.46 -2.72 26.71
C ALA A 10 -15.68 -1.39 26.91
N ARG A 11 -15.94 -0.66 28.01
CA ARG A 11 -15.13 0.50 28.41
C ARG A 11 -13.69 0.11 28.77
N GLN A 12 -13.49 -0.96 29.54
CA GLN A 12 -12.15 -1.44 29.91
C GLN A 12 -11.34 -1.92 28.69
N GLN A 13 -11.97 -2.56 27.70
CA GLN A 13 -11.30 -2.89 26.43
C GLN A 13 -10.96 -1.64 25.59
N ASN A 14 -11.77 -0.58 25.70
CA ASN A 14 -11.47 0.73 25.11
C ASN A 14 -10.30 1.45 25.81
N ASP A 15 -10.16 1.30 27.12
CA ASP A 15 -9.04 1.86 27.89
C ASP A 15 -7.73 1.09 27.68
N ALA A 16 -7.76 -0.25 27.52
CA ALA A 16 -6.59 -1.02 27.10
C ALA A 16 -6.06 -0.63 25.71
N ALA A 17 -6.90 -0.04 24.85
CA ALA A 17 -6.47 0.52 23.57
C ALA A 17 -5.85 1.92 23.68
N LYS A 18 -6.06 2.65 24.79
CA LYS A 18 -5.31 3.89 25.08
C LYS A 18 -3.84 3.59 25.39
N ASP A 19 -3.55 2.44 26.01
CA ASP A 19 -2.16 2.00 26.27
C ASP A 19 -1.36 1.73 24.99
N VAL A 20 -2.02 1.37 23.87
CA VAL A 20 -1.35 1.19 22.58
C VAL A 20 -0.92 2.54 21.97
N ASN A 21 -1.63 3.64 22.26
CA ASN A 21 -1.20 5.00 21.92
C ASN A 21 -0.11 5.53 22.86
N GLY A 22 -0.01 4.99 24.09
CA GLY A 22 1.00 5.37 25.08
C GLY A 22 2.39 4.78 24.88
N MET A 23 2.54 3.79 23.98
CA MET A 23 3.81 3.13 23.68
C MET A 23 4.57 3.74 22.49
N LEU A 24 4.31 5.02 22.17
CA LEU A 24 5.18 5.79 21.28
C LEU A 24 6.44 6.18 22.07
N CYS A 25 7.53 5.45 21.82
CA CYS A 25 8.86 5.70 22.40
C CYS A 25 9.21 7.20 22.37
N THR A 26 9.16 7.84 23.54
CA THR A 26 9.46 9.26 23.78
C THR A 26 10.90 9.65 23.46
N LYS A 27 11.77 8.69 23.15
CA LYS A 27 13.15 8.94 22.70
C LYS A 27 13.33 9.04 21.17
N CYS A 28 12.31 8.72 20.37
CA CYS A 28 12.41 8.75 18.90
C CYS A 28 11.88 10.05 18.24
N THR A 29 11.38 11.02 19.01
CA THR A 29 10.60 12.17 18.49
C THR A 29 11.41 13.40 18.09
N LYS A 30 12.74 13.44 18.31
CA LYS A 30 13.51 14.68 18.14
C LYS A 30 13.86 15.08 16.70
N ASN A 31 13.68 14.23 15.68
CA ASN A 31 14.15 14.49 14.31
C ASN A 31 13.10 14.20 13.21
N CYS A 32 11.81 14.36 13.50
CA CYS A 32 10.81 14.27 12.43
C CYS A 32 10.71 15.60 11.69
N SER A 33 11.07 15.56 10.40
CA SER A 33 10.98 16.68 9.46
C SER A 33 9.61 17.36 9.49
N ASN A 34 9.56 18.68 9.32
CA ASN A 34 8.31 19.37 8.98
C ASN A 34 7.89 18.91 7.59
N TYR A 35 6.90 18.04 7.51
CA TYR A 35 6.23 17.70 6.26
C TYR A 35 5.71 18.97 5.58
N ASN A 36 5.63 18.97 4.25
CA ASN A 36 4.92 20.07 3.59
C ASN A 36 3.43 20.08 3.97
N THR A 37 2.76 21.21 3.73
CA THR A 37 1.34 21.40 4.08
C THR A 37 0.45 20.31 3.54
N ASP A 38 0.70 19.86 2.30
CA ASP A 38 -0.08 18.82 1.64
C ASP A 38 0.06 17.45 2.32
N THR A 39 1.27 17.07 2.68
CA THR A 39 1.58 15.80 3.34
C THR A 39 1.07 15.80 4.76
N GLN A 40 1.23 16.92 5.48
CA GLN A 40 0.65 17.08 6.81
C GLN A 40 -0.88 16.97 6.76
N LYS A 41 -1.52 17.65 5.80
CA LYS A 41 -2.96 17.55 5.59
C LYS A 41 -3.41 16.12 5.34
N PHE A 42 -2.69 15.34 4.52
CA PHE A 42 -3.02 13.94 4.30
C PHE A 42 -2.95 13.11 5.59
N ILE A 43 -1.89 13.27 6.38
CA ILE A 43 -1.74 12.59 7.68
C ILE A 43 -2.93 12.92 8.59
N ASP A 44 -3.31 14.19 8.65
CA ASP A 44 -4.43 14.65 9.47
C ASP A 44 -5.77 14.12 8.97
N ASP A 45 -6.00 14.12 7.65
CA ASP A 45 -7.22 13.57 7.03
C ASP A 45 -7.34 12.06 7.28
N VAL A 46 -6.25 11.31 7.22
CA VAL A 46 -6.23 9.85 7.54
C VAL A 46 -6.57 9.62 9.01
N ASN A 47 -5.97 10.38 9.93
CA ASN A 47 -6.27 10.28 11.35
C ASN A 47 -7.74 10.63 11.64
N LYS A 48 -8.25 11.71 11.04
CA LYS A 48 -9.65 12.12 11.15
C LYS A 48 -10.61 11.08 10.59
N PHE A 49 -10.27 10.45 9.46
CA PHE A 49 -11.05 9.36 8.89
C PHE A 49 -11.19 8.23 9.89
N TYR A 50 -10.08 7.69 10.42
CA TYR A 50 -10.15 6.58 11.39
C TYR A 50 -10.89 6.97 12.68
N ASP A 51 -10.70 8.18 13.20
CA ASP A 51 -11.43 8.64 14.39
C ASP A 51 -12.94 8.73 14.15
N SER A 52 -13.34 9.26 12.99
CA SER A 52 -14.75 9.32 12.59
C SER A 52 -15.37 7.92 12.51
N GLN A 53 -14.65 6.96 11.91
CA GLN A 53 -15.12 5.59 11.78
C GLN A 53 -15.23 4.87 13.14
N ILE A 54 -14.23 5.05 14.02
CA ILE A 54 -14.26 4.52 15.39
C ILE A 54 -15.49 5.05 16.14
N ASN A 55 -15.72 6.37 16.07
CA ASN A 55 -16.86 7.00 16.72
C ASN A 55 -18.19 6.50 16.14
N SER A 56 -18.31 6.39 14.82
CA SER A 56 -19.52 5.88 14.16
C SER A 56 -19.87 4.46 14.59
N TYR A 57 -18.88 3.55 14.67
CA TYR A 57 -19.14 2.19 15.15
C TYR A 57 -19.44 2.13 16.64
N GLN A 58 -18.83 3.01 17.45
CA GLN A 58 -19.16 3.13 18.87
C GLN A 58 -20.61 3.59 19.07
N GLU A 59 -21.06 4.60 18.33
CA GLU A 59 -22.45 5.08 18.38
C GLU A 59 -23.45 3.98 17.97
N LYS A 60 -23.13 3.21 16.93
CA LYS A 60 -23.96 2.06 16.49
C LYS A 60 -24.03 0.98 17.56
N TYR A 61 -22.90 0.68 18.21
CA TYR A 61 -22.84 -0.24 19.34
C TYR A 61 -23.72 0.25 20.50
N ASP A 62 -23.54 1.50 20.94
CA ASP A 62 -24.27 2.08 22.07
C ASP A 62 -25.78 2.13 21.80
N LYS A 63 -26.19 2.49 20.58
CA LYS A 63 -27.59 2.46 20.14
C LYS A 63 -28.17 1.05 20.22
N LYS A 64 -27.41 0.03 19.82
CA LYS A 64 -27.86 -1.36 19.87
C LYS A 64 -27.99 -1.87 21.31
N VAL A 65 -27.06 -1.48 22.19
CA VAL A 65 -27.13 -1.76 23.64
C VAL A 65 -28.40 -1.16 24.23
N ALA A 66 -28.72 0.10 23.90
CA ALA A 66 -29.94 0.76 24.36
C ALA A 66 -31.21 0.04 23.87
N GLU A 67 -31.22 -0.45 22.62
CA GLU A 67 -32.35 -1.21 22.07
C GLU A 67 -32.57 -2.53 22.84
N TYR A 68 -31.52 -3.29 23.12
CA TYR A 68 -31.59 -4.55 23.86
C TYR A 68 -32.10 -4.34 25.29
N LYS A 69 -31.61 -3.30 25.96
CA LYS A 69 -32.09 -2.90 27.29
C LYS A 69 -33.57 -2.58 27.30
N LYS A 70 -34.06 -1.81 26.30
CA LYS A 70 -35.49 -1.46 26.18
C LYS A 70 -36.38 -2.70 25.99
N LYS A 71 -35.87 -3.73 25.32
CA LYS A 71 -36.60 -4.97 25.03
C LYS A 71 -36.41 -6.06 26.10
N ASN A 72 -35.65 -5.78 27.16
CA ASN A 72 -35.26 -6.76 28.18
C ASN A 72 -34.61 -8.03 27.59
N TRP A 73 -33.84 -7.87 26.52
CA TRP A 73 -33.10 -8.96 25.89
C TRP A 73 -31.74 -9.13 26.55
N ALA A 74 -31.30 -10.39 26.67
CA ALA A 74 -29.94 -10.68 27.11
C ALA A 74 -28.93 -10.10 26.10
N GLN A 75 -27.92 -9.39 26.58
CA GLN A 75 -26.81 -8.88 25.78
C GLN A 75 -25.58 -9.76 26.02
N SER A 76 -24.97 -10.23 24.94
CA SER A 76 -23.61 -10.76 24.94
C SER A 76 -22.79 -10.07 23.85
N ASP A 77 -21.59 -9.63 24.18
CA ASP A 77 -20.66 -9.00 23.23
C ASP A 77 -20.17 -9.99 22.15
N GLY A 78 -20.40 -11.30 22.36
CA GLY A 78 -20.16 -12.35 21.38
C GLY A 78 -21.26 -12.49 20.33
N ASP A 79 -22.43 -11.88 20.54
CA ASP A 79 -23.57 -11.97 19.64
C ASP A 79 -23.41 -10.97 18.48
N SER A 80 -23.80 -11.37 17.26
CA SER A 80 -24.01 -10.38 16.20
C SER A 80 -25.26 -9.57 16.55
N PRO A 81 -25.21 -8.22 16.53
CA PRO A 81 -24.23 -7.38 15.82
C PRO A 81 -23.11 -6.76 16.71
N PHE A 82 -23.09 -7.03 18.02
CA PHE A 82 -22.12 -6.41 18.94
C PHE A 82 -20.67 -6.78 18.62
N LYS A 83 -20.44 -8.07 18.34
CA LYS A 83 -19.13 -8.58 17.94
C LYS A 83 -18.59 -7.86 16.70
N ASP A 84 -19.45 -7.60 15.71
CA ASP A 84 -19.05 -6.98 14.45
C ASP A 84 -18.62 -5.52 14.67
N PHE A 85 -19.37 -4.75 15.47
CA PHE A 85 -18.99 -3.38 15.81
C PHE A 85 -17.67 -3.32 16.59
N LEU A 86 -17.49 -4.16 17.60
CA LEU A 86 -16.26 -4.22 18.39
C LEU A 86 -15.05 -4.63 17.53
N GLN A 87 -15.22 -5.60 16.62
CA GLN A 87 -14.18 -6.00 15.69
C GLN A 87 -13.80 -4.86 14.73
N ARG A 88 -14.78 -4.10 14.23
CA ARG A 88 -14.53 -2.94 13.35
C ARG A 88 -13.79 -1.81 14.08
N ILE A 89 -14.19 -1.48 15.31
CA ILE A 89 -13.49 -0.51 16.17
C ILE A 89 -12.04 -0.93 16.38
N LYS A 90 -11.82 -2.19 16.76
CA LYS A 90 -10.47 -2.74 16.98
C LYS A 90 -9.61 -2.64 15.72
N SER A 91 -10.16 -3.01 14.57
CA SER A 91 -9.44 -2.97 13.29
C SER A 91 -9.04 -1.53 12.93
N CYS A 92 -9.96 -0.56 13.05
CA CYS A 92 -9.66 0.85 12.78
C CYS A 92 -8.54 1.39 13.69
N LYS A 93 -8.55 1.04 14.99
CA LYS A 93 -7.48 1.43 15.93
C LYS A 93 -6.13 0.84 15.54
N GLN A 94 -6.11 -0.45 15.15
CA GLN A 94 -4.88 -1.13 14.74
C GLN A 94 -4.31 -0.56 13.44
N ASP A 95 -5.16 -0.24 12.47
CA ASP A 95 -4.74 0.35 11.21
C ASP A 95 -4.23 1.78 11.40
N LYS A 96 -4.95 2.61 12.18
CA LYS A 96 -4.50 3.96 12.57
C LYS A 96 -3.14 3.93 13.26
N ALA A 97 -2.95 3.04 14.23
CA ALA A 97 -1.67 2.89 14.94
C ALA A 97 -0.55 2.42 14.00
N SER A 98 -0.85 1.49 13.08
CA SER A 98 0.11 0.99 12.09
C SER A 98 0.55 2.09 11.12
N PHE A 99 -0.39 2.90 10.63
CA PHE A 99 -0.12 4.06 9.79
C PHE A 99 0.80 5.05 10.51
N ASN A 100 0.40 5.51 11.72
CA ASN A 100 1.18 6.48 12.49
C ASN A 100 2.58 5.96 12.88
N LYS A 101 2.71 4.65 13.14
CA LYS A 101 4.01 4.01 13.33
C LYS A 101 4.88 4.12 12.07
N GLN A 102 4.34 3.90 10.88
CA GLN A 102 5.11 4.07 9.64
C GLN A 102 5.48 5.53 9.38
N VAL A 103 4.58 6.48 9.67
CA VAL A 103 4.88 7.92 9.61
C VAL A 103 6.06 8.26 10.52
N GLN A 104 6.04 7.82 11.78
CA GLN A 104 7.10 8.12 12.75
C GLN A 104 8.42 7.43 12.38
N GLN A 105 8.40 6.14 12.03
CA GLN A 105 9.62 5.39 11.70
C GLN A 105 10.36 5.93 10.49
N ASN A 106 9.64 6.59 9.57
CA ASN A 106 10.18 7.10 8.31
C ASN A 106 10.27 8.63 8.25
N CYS A 107 10.02 9.33 9.36
CA CYS A 107 9.90 10.79 9.33
C CYS A 107 11.18 11.53 8.90
N LYS A 108 12.35 10.91 9.08
CA LYS A 108 13.65 11.40 8.56
C LYS A 108 13.69 11.54 7.03
N HIS A 109 12.79 10.87 6.31
CA HIS A 109 12.70 10.92 4.85
C HIS A 109 11.78 12.05 4.35
N GLY A 110 11.05 12.73 5.25
CA GLY A 110 10.12 13.79 4.89
C GLY A 110 9.08 13.33 3.87
N ASP A 111 8.65 14.22 2.97
CA ASP A 111 7.60 13.95 1.99
C ASP A 111 7.96 12.78 1.02
N LYS A 112 9.25 12.48 0.84
CA LYS A 112 9.73 11.42 -0.06
C LYS A 112 9.11 10.05 0.25
N ILE A 113 8.84 9.76 1.54
CA ILE A 113 8.20 8.50 1.92
C ILE A 113 6.80 8.37 1.33
N PHE A 114 6.03 9.47 1.31
CA PHE A 114 4.65 9.48 0.84
C PHE A 114 4.57 9.40 -0.68
N THR A 115 5.43 10.14 -1.39
CA THR A 115 5.55 10.05 -2.85
C THR A 115 5.90 8.64 -3.28
N LEU A 116 6.96 8.04 -2.72
CA LEU A 116 7.37 6.69 -3.11
C LEU A 116 6.32 5.63 -2.71
N ALA A 117 5.70 5.77 -1.52
CA ALA A 117 4.65 4.86 -1.09
C ALA A 117 3.40 4.95 -1.98
N ASN A 118 3.06 6.14 -2.51
CA ASN A 118 1.93 6.29 -3.43
C ASN A 118 2.20 5.60 -4.77
N VAL A 119 3.43 5.71 -5.30
CA VAL A 119 3.85 4.94 -6.49
C VAL A 119 3.75 3.44 -6.23
N VAL A 120 4.31 2.96 -5.12
CA VAL A 120 4.28 1.54 -4.75
C VAL A 120 2.84 1.04 -4.57
N ASN A 121 1.96 1.85 -3.98
CA ASN A 121 0.55 1.50 -3.83
C ASN A 121 -0.21 1.53 -5.16
N ASN A 122 0.13 2.45 -6.07
CA ASN A 122 -0.46 2.50 -7.40
C ASN A 122 -0.21 1.21 -8.16
N GLU A 123 1.04 0.77 -8.16
CA GLU A 123 1.47 -0.36 -8.97
C GLU A 123 1.19 -1.69 -8.29
N ALA A 124 1.56 -1.82 -7.01
CA ALA A 124 1.53 -3.07 -6.26
C ALA A 124 0.60 -3.03 -5.05
N GLY A 125 -0.49 -2.24 -5.11
CA GLY A 125 -1.40 -2.01 -3.98
C GLY A 125 -1.92 -3.29 -3.33
N THR A 126 -2.44 -4.23 -4.11
CA THR A 126 -2.99 -5.52 -3.63
C THR A 126 -1.96 -6.65 -3.56
N SER A 127 -0.78 -6.46 -4.16
CA SER A 127 0.26 -7.50 -4.25
C SER A 127 0.97 -7.75 -2.92
N ASN A 128 1.80 -8.78 -2.89
CA ASN A 128 2.53 -9.16 -1.68
C ASN A 128 3.64 -8.15 -1.29
N SER A 129 4.23 -8.34 -0.11
CA SER A 129 5.27 -7.43 0.40
C SER A 129 6.55 -7.37 -0.43
N LYS A 130 6.90 -8.46 -1.13
CA LYS A 130 8.08 -8.54 -2.00
C LYS A 130 7.86 -7.77 -3.29
N ALA A 131 6.67 -7.84 -3.87
CA ALA A 131 6.30 -7.04 -5.03
C ALA A 131 6.37 -5.54 -4.72
N LYS A 132 5.82 -5.11 -3.58
CA LYS A 132 5.92 -3.71 -3.12
C LYS A 132 7.36 -3.25 -2.95
N GLU A 133 8.23 -4.11 -2.39
CA GLU A 133 9.66 -3.81 -2.28
C GLU A 133 10.31 -3.69 -3.65
N ALA A 134 10.08 -4.65 -4.54
CA ALA A 134 10.62 -4.64 -5.90
C ALA A 134 10.24 -3.38 -6.68
N ILE A 135 8.98 -2.96 -6.63
CA ILE A 135 8.52 -1.70 -7.25
C ILE A 135 9.25 -0.49 -6.67
N ALA A 136 9.46 -0.44 -5.35
CA ALA A 136 10.18 0.67 -4.72
C ALA A 136 11.62 0.78 -5.24
N TYR A 137 12.30 -0.34 -5.47
CA TYR A 137 13.63 -0.34 -6.10
C TYR A 137 13.56 0.03 -7.57
N ALA A 138 12.70 -0.64 -8.35
CA ALA A 138 12.61 -0.44 -9.79
C ALA A 138 12.26 1.00 -10.16
N TYR A 139 11.33 1.62 -9.43
CA TYR A 139 11.00 3.03 -9.63
C TYR A 139 12.21 3.94 -9.39
N LEU A 140 12.98 3.72 -8.31
CA LEU A 140 14.17 4.53 -8.07
C LEU A 140 15.31 4.22 -9.03
N ASN A 141 15.40 3.02 -9.60
CA ASN A 141 16.33 2.76 -10.69
C ASN A 141 15.94 3.57 -11.94
N MET A 142 14.66 3.57 -12.31
CA MET A 142 14.10 4.34 -13.42
C MET A 142 14.38 5.85 -13.28
N THR A 143 14.27 6.40 -12.07
CA THR A 143 14.46 7.84 -11.83
C THR A 143 15.91 8.22 -11.48
N GLY A 144 16.88 7.31 -11.61
CA GLY A 144 18.28 7.57 -11.27
C GLY A 144 18.50 7.87 -9.78
N GLY A 145 17.71 7.25 -8.90
CA GLY A 145 17.76 7.38 -7.45
C GLY A 145 16.96 8.55 -6.88
N THR A 146 16.31 9.35 -7.73
CA THR A 146 15.59 10.55 -7.29
C THR A 146 14.15 10.22 -6.95
N VAL A 147 13.75 10.44 -5.69
CA VAL A 147 12.33 10.37 -5.30
C VAL A 147 11.61 11.60 -5.83
N ARG A 148 10.63 11.39 -6.71
CA ARG A 148 9.77 12.43 -7.27
C ARG A 148 8.44 11.82 -7.68
N GLU A 149 7.47 12.67 -8.00
CA GLU A 149 6.25 12.25 -8.66
C GLU A 149 6.56 11.70 -10.06
N PRO A 150 5.79 10.69 -10.55
CA PRO A 150 5.84 10.24 -11.93
C PRO A 150 5.56 11.36 -12.93
N LYS A 151 6.17 11.25 -14.11
CA LYS A 151 6.00 12.17 -15.24
C LYS A 151 5.46 11.44 -16.46
N GLY A 152 4.54 12.08 -17.19
CA GLY A 152 4.00 11.54 -18.44
C GLY A 152 3.45 10.13 -18.25
N ALA A 153 3.96 9.17 -19.03
CA ALA A 153 3.52 7.78 -19.03
C ALA A 153 4.38 6.83 -18.17
N GLU A 154 5.20 7.36 -17.24
CA GLU A 154 6.02 6.52 -16.35
C GLU A 154 5.19 5.54 -15.50
N ILE A 155 4.02 5.98 -15.04
CA ILE A 155 3.11 5.19 -14.19
C ILE A 155 1.68 5.42 -14.69
N SER A 156 1.00 4.35 -15.13
CA SER A 156 -0.37 4.44 -15.63
C SER A 156 -1.36 4.81 -14.52
N HIS A 157 -2.32 5.68 -14.86
CA HIS A 157 -3.39 6.14 -13.95
C HIS A 157 -2.88 6.71 -12.61
N TYR A 158 -1.67 7.25 -12.62
CA TYR A 158 -1.11 7.83 -11.42
C TYR A 158 -1.88 9.08 -10.99
N GLU A 159 -2.38 9.06 -9.76
CA GLU A 159 -2.97 10.22 -9.12
C GLU A 159 -2.10 10.63 -7.93
N LYS A 160 -1.90 11.94 -7.77
CA LYS A 160 -1.24 12.49 -6.58
C LYS A 160 -2.01 12.10 -5.33
N LEU A 161 -1.27 11.81 -4.25
CA LEU A 161 -1.82 11.21 -3.03
C LEU A 161 -3.03 11.97 -2.46
N ASN A 162 -2.97 13.30 -2.37
CA ASN A 162 -4.06 14.11 -1.82
C ASN A 162 -5.30 14.11 -2.72
N THR A 163 -5.12 14.22 -4.03
CA THR A 163 -6.21 14.13 -5.01
C THR A 163 -6.88 12.77 -4.93
N ARG A 164 -6.08 11.70 -4.95
CA ARG A 164 -6.54 10.32 -4.82
C ARG A 164 -7.34 10.11 -3.54
N PHE A 165 -6.79 10.48 -2.38
CA PHE A 165 -7.41 10.23 -1.10
C PHE A 165 -8.70 11.03 -0.90
N SER A 166 -8.72 12.30 -1.33
CA SER A 166 -9.90 13.15 -1.23
C SER A 166 -11.05 12.68 -2.13
N GLY A 167 -10.75 12.11 -3.29
CA GLY A 167 -11.75 11.57 -4.24
C GLY A 167 -12.35 10.22 -3.83
N MET A 168 -11.79 9.52 -2.85
CA MET A 168 -12.28 8.22 -2.40
C MET A 168 -13.46 8.35 -1.42
N ASP A 169 -14.47 7.49 -1.63
CA ASP A 169 -15.45 7.18 -0.59
C ASP A 169 -14.83 6.38 0.58
N ASP A 170 -15.60 6.21 1.66
CA ASP A 170 -15.12 5.51 2.86
C ASP A 170 -14.74 4.05 2.59
N SER A 171 -15.47 3.34 1.73
CA SER A 171 -15.18 1.94 1.39
C SER A 171 -13.82 1.82 0.68
N ASN A 172 -13.57 2.72 -0.25
CA ASN A 172 -12.30 2.79 -0.97
C ASN A 172 -11.14 3.21 -0.05
N LYS A 173 -11.38 4.13 0.90
CA LYS A 173 -10.38 4.49 1.93
C LYS A 173 -10.01 3.30 2.82
N TYR A 174 -10.98 2.46 3.19
CA TYR A 174 -10.72 1.23 3.96
C TYR A 174 -9.84 0.23 3.22
N ALA A 175 -10.01 0.09 1.90
CA ALA A 175 -9.16 -0.79 1.10
C ALA A 175 -7.78 -0.17 0.84
N PHE A 176 -7.73 1.15 0.64
CA PHE A 176 -6.52 1.89 0.30
C PHE A 176 -5.52 1.94 1.47
N LEU A 177 -5.95 2.39 2.66
CA LEU A 177 -5.02 2.75 3.74
C LEU A 177 -4.17 1.60 4.29
N PRO A 178 -4.68 0.37 4.49
CA PRO A 178 -3.85 -0.75 4.90
C PRO A 178 -2.79 -1.11 3.84
N ASN A 179 -3.13 -1.00 2.56
CA ASN A 179 -2.20 -1.26 1.46
C ASN A 179 -1.16 -0.15 1.34
N PHE A 180 -1.59 1.12 1.45
CA PHE A 180 -0.70 2.27 1.49
C PHE A 180 0.30 2.18 2.66
N THR A 181 -0.16 1.75 3.84
CA THR A 181 0.71 1.52 5.02
C THR A 181 1.77 0.44 4.75
N LYS A 182 1.41 -0.65 4.06
CA LYS A 182 2.38 -1.68 3.62
C LYS A 182 3.36 -1.10 2.58
N SER A 183 2.89 -0.23 1.70
CA SER A 183 3.72 0.47 0.71
C SER A 183 4.69 1.46 1.36
N MET A 184 4.29 2.17 2.42
CA MET A 184 5.20 2.99 3.24
C MET A 184 6.32 2.15 3.85
N LYS A 185 6.03 0.94 4.33
CA LYS A 185 7.06 0.04 4.85
C LYS A 185 8.08 -0.35 3.78
N ALA A 186 7.63 -0.68 2.57
CA ALA A 186 8.50 -1.00 1.43
C ALA A 186 9.35 0.20 0.99
N ALA A 187 8.72 1.37 0.83
CA ALA A 187 9.40 2.62 0.51
C ALA A 187 10.44 2.99 1.58
N GLY A 188 10.09 2.87 2.87
CA GLY A 188 10.98 3.15 3.99
C GLY A 188 12.20 2.24 4.02
N LYS A 189 12.03 0.96 3.70
CA LYS A 189 13.13 0.00 3.54
C LYS A 189 14.08 0.43 2.42
N ARG A 190 13.53 0.79 1.24
CA ARG A 190 14.34 1.25 0.10
C ARG A 190 15.08 2.55 0.38
N LEU A 191 14.43 3.52 1.03
CA LEU A 191 15.02 4.83 1.35
C LEU A 191 16.07 4.75 2.46
N SER A 192 15.97 3.76 3.34
CA SER A 192 16.93 3.56 4.43
C SER A 192 18.08 2.62 4.04
N ASN A 193 18.08 2.08 2.82
CA ASN A 193 19.11 1.15 2.39
C ASN A 193 20.41 1.90 2.01
N SER A 194 21.49 1.64 2.75
CA SER A 194 22.81 2.23 2.54
C SER A 194 23.55 1.69 1.32
N ASN A 195 23.18 0.51 0.83
CA ASN A 195 23.74 -0.10 -0.39
C ASN A 195 22.60 -0.58 -1.30
N PRO A 196 21.91 0.35 -2.00
CA PRO A 196 20.76 0.02 -2.83
C PRO A 196 21.10 -0.92 -3.97
N THR A 197 22.27 -0.81 -4.59
CA THR A 197 22.68 -1.64 -5.73
C THR A 197 22.90 -3.10 -5.33
N ALA A 198 23.58 -3.37 -4.21
CA ALA A 198 23.87 -4.74 -3.80
C ALA A 198 22.63 -5.49 -3.25
N ASN A 199 21.66 -4.74 -2.72
CA ASN A 199 20.47 -5.28 -2.08
C ASN A 199 19.21 -5.13 -2.96
N ASP A 200 19.38 -4.77 -4.23
CA ASP A 200 18.26 -4.58 -5.16
C ASP A 200 17.63 -5.94 -5.52
N PRO A 201 16.40 -6.24 -5.07
CA PRO A 201 15.73 -7.49 -5.41
C PRO A 201 15.43 -7.62 -6.90
N THR A 202 15.46 -6.52 -7.65
CA THR A 202 15.17 -6.47 -9.09
C THR A 202 16.43 -6.55 -9.95
N SER A 203 17.62 -6.62 -9.33
CA SER A 203 18.92 -6.64 -10.02
C SER A 203 19.11 -5.48 -11.00
N GLY A 204 18.61 -4.29 -10.67
CA GLY A 204 18.75 -3.08 -11.48
C GLY A 204 17.62 -2.83 -12.47
N ALA A 205 16.51 -3.59 -12.43
CA ALA A 205 15.36 -3.35 -13.30
C ALA A 205 14.85 -1.91 -13.17
N ASP A 206 14.50 -1.30 -14.31
CA ASP A 206 13.98 0.07 -14.41
C ASP A 206 12.56 0.11 -15.01
N HIS A 207 12.01 -1.03 -15.42
CA HIS A 207 10.64 -1.17 -15.91
C HIS A 207 10.00 -2.43 -15.34
N TRP A 208 8.66 -2.46 -15.30
CA TRP A 208 7.89 -3.64 -14.90
C TRP A 208 6.55 -3.67 -15.62
N VAL A 209 5.90 -4.83 -15.60
CA VAL A 209 4.53 -4.99 -16.08
C VAL A 209 3.79 -5.96 -15.16
N SER A 210 2.48 -5.78 -14.98
CA SER A 210 1.63 -6.78 -14.33
C SER A 210 0.91 -7.64 -15.38
N PRO A 211 1.31 -8.92 -15.55
CA PRO A 211 0.74 -9.76 -16.60
C PRO A 211 -0.74 -10.10 -16.40
N SER A 212 -1.22 -10.09 -15.16
CA SER A 212 -2.63 -10.37 -14.83
C SER A 212 -3.61 -9.35 -15.41
N GLY A 213 -3.17 -8.11 -15.62
CA GLY A 213 -3.97 -7.04 -16.25
C GLY A 213 -3.93 -7.06 -17.78
N LEU A 214 -3.19 -7.98 -18.39
CA LEU A 214 -3.01 -8.04 -19.83
C LEU A 214 -3.82 -9.19 -20.43
N GLY A 215 -4.55 -8.91 -21.51
CA GLY A 215 -5.26 -9.94 -22.26
C GLY A 215 -4.28 -11.00 -22.78
N LYS A 216 -4.44 -12.26 -22.38
CA LYS A 216 -3.68 -13.39 -22.95
C LYS A 216 -4.14 -13.57 -24.40
N SER A 217 -3.31 -13.21 -25.37
CA SER A 217 -3.60 -13.50 -26.78
C SER A 217 -3.53 -15.02 -27.04
N PRO A 218 -4.60 -15.66 -27.56
CA PRO A 218 -4.60 -17.09 -27.83
C PRO A 218 -3.78 -17.48 -29.07
N LYS A 219 -3.34 -16.52 -29.91
CA LYS A 219 -2.70 -16.80 -31.20
C LYS A 219 -1.26 -16.33 -31.34
N ALA A 220 -0.74 -15.59 -30.38
CA ALA A 220 0.67 -15.25 -30.37
C ALA A 220 1.05 -14.75 -28.99
N GLY A 221 2.05 -15.41 -28.40
CA GLY A 221 3.34 -14.79 -28.08
C GLY A 221 3.40 -13.47 -27.30
N TYR A 222 2.30 -12.85 -26.90
CA TYR A 222 2.23 -11.51 -26.36
C TYR A 222 0.98 -11.28 -25.52
N TYR A 223 1.13 -10.38 -24.58
CA TYR A 223 0.13 -9.63 -23.87
C TYR A 223 -0.23 -8.38 -24.68
N LEU A 224 -1.50 -8.23 -25.03
CA LEU A 224 -1.99 -7.01 -25.68
C LEU A 224 -2.43 -6.03 -24.60
N ARG A 225 -1.89 -4.80 -24.65
CA ARG A 225 -2.41 -3.68 -23.87
C ARG A 225 -3.24 -2.81 -24.80
N GLU A 226 -4.52 -3.16 -24.94
CA GLU A 226 -5.45 -2.57 -25.92
C GLU A 226 -5.51 -1.04 -25.81
N GLU A 227 -5.44 -0.51 -24.59
CA GLU A 227 -5.50 0.93 -24.30
C GLU A 227 -4.33 1.75 -24.90
N TYR A 228 -3.21 1.10 -25.24
CA TYR A 228 -2.05 1.74 -25.88
C TYR A 228 -1.73 1.17 -27.28
N GLY A 229 -2.55 0.24 -27.79
CA GLY A 229 -2.26 -0.45 -29.06
C GLY A 229 -0.88 -1.13 -29.11
N THR A 230 -0.29 -1.44 -27.95
CA THR A 230 1.10 -1.90 -27.82
C THR A 230 1.15 -3.35 -27.36
N TYR A 231 2.11 -4.10 -27.90
CA TYR A 231 2.32 -5.53 -27.65
C TYR A 231 3.44 -5.73 -26.63
N PHE A 232 3.16 -6.42 -25.52
CA PHE A 232 4.18 -6.91 -24.58
C PHE A 232 4.45 -8.38 -24.86
N PRO A 233 5.69 -8.86 -25.06
CA PRO A 233 5.93 -10.29 -25.32
C PRO A 233 5.50 -11.16 -24.13
N ASN A 234 4.92 -12.34 -24.39
CA ASN A 234 4.57 -13.34 -23.35
C ASN A 234 5.74 -14.32 -23.07
N TRP A 235 6.85 -14.18 -23.79
CA TRP A 235 8.09 -14.94 -23.64
C TRP A 235 9.25 -13.97 -23.42
N ALA A 236 9.20 -13.18 -22.36
CA ALA A 236 10.43 -12.60 -21.83
C ALA A 236 11.30 -13.62 -21.07
N ARG A 237 10.95 -14.92 -21.23
CA ARG A 237 11.83 -16.07 -21.02
C ARG A 237 12.81 -16.24 -22.20
N ALA A 238 14.05 -15.84 -21.96
CA ALA A 238 15.28 -16.19 -22.69
C ALA A 238 15.61 -15.39 -23.97
N ASN A 239 16.92 -15.14 -24.12
CA ASN A 239 17.61 -14.52 -25.26
C ASN A 239 17.46 -15.28 -26.60
N ASP A 240 16.65 -16.34 -26.64
CA ASP A 240 16.65 -17.34 -27.71
C ASP A 240 15.41 -17.29 -28.62
N ASP A 241 14.37 -16.53 -28.28
CA ASP A 241 13.21 -16.42 -29.16
C ASP A 241 13.52 -15.50 -30.38
N PRO A 242 13.36 -16.00 -31.62
CA PRO A 242 13.62 -15.26 -32.85
C PRO A 242 12.86 -13.94 -32.99
N LYS A 243 11.68 -13.80 -32.37
CA LYS A 243 10.90 -12.57 -32.40
C LYS A 243 11.52 -11.48 -31.50
N THR A 244 12.17 -11.79 -30.38
CA THR A 244 12.87 -10.77 -29.54
C THR A 244 14.07 -10.22 -30.29
N LYS A 245 14.77 -11.08 -31.04
CA LYS A 245 15.88 -10.64 -31.90
C LYS A 245 15.43 -9.64 -32.96
N LYS A 246 14.18 -9.69 -33.42
CA LYS A 246 13.61 -8.67 -34.33
C LYS A 246 13.45 -7.31 -33.63
N TYR A 247 12.89 -7.29 -32.42
CA TYR A 247 12.66 -6.06 -31.66
C TYR A 247 13.94 -5.42 -31.06
N ILE A 248 15.01 -6.22 -30.86
CA ILE A 248 16.35 -5.68 -30.56
C ILE A 248 16.97 -5.05 -31.82
N LYS A 249 16.69 -5.58 -33.01
CA LYS A 249 17.21 -5.07 -34.28
C LYS A 249 16.53 -3.78 -34.73
N ASP A 250 15.23 -3.62 -34.49
CA ASP A 250 14.47 -2.41 -34.84
C ASP A 250 14.60 -1.28 -33.81
N GLY A 251 15.29 -1.52 -32.68
CA GLY A 251 15.60 -0.52 -31.66
C GLY A 251 14.53 -0.35 -30.58
N THR A 252 13.45 -1.13 -30.63
CA THR A 252 12.39 -1.13 -29.60
C THR A 252 12.92 -1.57 -28.23
N PHE A 253 13.85 -2.53 -28.20
CA PHE A 253 14.57 -2.93 -26.99
C PHE A 253 16.06 -2.62 -27.07
N LYS A 254 16.66 -2.19 -25.95
CA LYS A 254 18.14 -2.14 -25.87
C LYS A 254 18.71 -3.55 -26.01
N LYS A 255 19.91 -3.65 -26.58
CA LYS A 255 20.70 -4.91 -26.64
C LYS A 255 20.96 -5.54 -25.27
N THR A 256 20.79 -4.78 -24.19
CA THR A 256 20.99 -5.20 -22.79
C THR A 256 19.71 -5.65 -22.08
N TYR A 257 18.62 -5.88 -22.83
CA TYR A 257 17.35 -6.35 -22.28
C TYR A 257 17.50 -7.66 -21.52
N LYS A 258 16.88 -7.76 -20.33
CA LYS A 258 16.84 -8.96 -19.49
C LYS A 258 15.62 -8.94 -18.58
N GLU A 259 14.88 -10.05 -18.53
CA GLU A 259 13.83 -10.31 -17.53
C GLU A 259 14.47 -10.84 -16.24
N PHE A 260 13.94 -10.39 -15.09
CA PHE A 260 14.38 -10.85 -13.78
C PHE A 260 13.19 -11.40 -12.98
N PRO A 261 13.12 -12.73 -12.77
CA PRO A 261 12.22 -13.28 -11.75
C PRO A 261 12.71 -12.83 -10.37
N ILE A 262 11.79 -12.37 -9.52
CA ILE A 262 12.12 -11.92 -8.17
C ILE A 262 11.65 -12.95 -7.17
N ASN A 263 12.56 -13.42 -6.32
CA ASN A 263 12.22 -14.40 -5.30
C ASN A 263 11.10 -13.90 -4.37
N GLY A 264 9.97 -14.62 -4.37
CA GLY A 264 8.78 -14.31 -3.58
C GLY A 264 7.82 -13.31 -4.24
N VAL A 265 8.02 -12.96 -5.51
CA VAL A 265 7.02 -12.29 -6.36
C VAL A 265 6.45 -13.32 -7.32
N ASP A 266 5.12 -13.37 -7.45
CA ASP A 266 4.47 -14.26 -8.41
C ASP A 266 4.70 -13.73 -9.83
N ASP A 267 5.09 -14.60 -10.77
CA ASP A 267 5.26 -14.25 -12.18
C ASP A 267 3.94 -13.74 -12.81
N GLY A 268 2.79 -14.08 -12.22
CA GLY A 268 1.49 -13.52 -12.59
C GLY A 268 1.23 -12.11 -12.05
N ASP A 269 1.92 -11.71 -10.98
CA ASP A 269 1.81 -10.38 -10.38
C ASP A 269 2.69 -9.37 -11.12
N PHE A 270 3.98 -9.68 -11.32
CA PHE A 270 4.94 -8.78 -11.98
C PHE A 270 6.05 -9.49 -12.74
N LEU A 271 6.44 -8.87 -13.86
CA LEU A 271 7.71 -9.13 -14.55
C LEU A 271 8.52 -7.83 -14.58
N PHE A 272 9.84 -7.93 -14.37
CA PHE A 272 10.76 -6.80 -14.26
C PHE A 272 11.83 -6.83 -15.35
N TYR A 273 12.19 -5.65 -15.87
CA TYR A 273 13.07 -5.49 -17.03
C TYR A 273 14.09 -4.37 -16.87
N ILE A 274 15.24 -4.51 -17.55
CA ILE A 274 16.22 -3.44 -17.76
C ILE A 274 16.13 -2.94 -19.21
N GLY A 275 16.13 -1.62 -19.40
CA GLY A 275 16.51 -1.02 -20.67
C GLY A 275 15.46 -1.07 -21.78
N VAL A 276 14.18 -1.11 -21.40
CA VAL A 276 13.07 -0.81 -22.33
C VAL A 276 13.07 0.71 -22.60
N LYS A 277 12.72 1.14 -23.81
CA LYS A 277 12.61 2.56 -24.19
C LYS A 277 11.21 2.85 -24.71
#